data_AF-A0A6M4A6K6-F1
#
_entry.id   AF-A0A6M4A6K6-F1
#
_cell.length_a   1.000
_cell.length_b   1.000
_cell.length_c   1.000
_cell.angle_alpha   90.00
_cell.angle_beta   90.00
_cell.angle_gamma   90.00
#
_symmetry.space_group_name_H-M   'P 1'
#
loop_
_entity.id
_entity.type
_entity.pdbx_description
1 polymer ?
#
loop_
_entity_poly.entity_id
_entity_poly.type
_entity_poly.pdbx_seq_one_letter_code
_entity_poly.pdbx_strand_id
1 'polypeptide(L)'
;MAVSLKKPRLAAVSRIALLLSLTGCASVVQNTPSTVLVAPLAGDATILATWVVLGEQGQAQARAITTATSCPELSQDGVTSRMQLRAAPASIAQRKTVSSAADSKASLFEVSSCEADLHAGVKTASIAGQLLPLPKATLQKIIVIGDTGCRLQKGSNYFQECNDAAKWAFAQVAKTAASFQPDLVIHVGDYHYRENACSLGNPSCAGSPWGYGWDKAGGADFVAPAAPLLAVAPWVMVRATSEIVHTAPVKAGGVLWTLDHCKRDVIAIAKPTIFKAITARPMQYL
;
A
#
# COMPACT_ATOMS: atom_id res chain seq x y z
N MET A 1 -22.44 -74.20 -25.14
CA MET A 1 -23.80 -74.77 -25.13
C MET A 1 -24.72 -73.68 -24.59
N ALA A 2 -25.34 -72.87 -25.47
CA ALA A 2 -26.74 -72.99 -25.91
C ALA A 2 -27.70 -72.56 -24.76
N VAL A 3 -28.66 -71.63 -24.89
CA VAL A 3 -29.69 -71.46 -25.94
C VAL A 3 -30.29 -70.04 -25.87
N SER A 4 -30.42 -69.43 -27.06
CA SER A 4 -31.54 -68.64 -27.62
C SER A 4 -32.48 -67.85 -26.71
N LEU A 5 -32.64 -66.56 -27.03
CA LEU A 5 -33.90 -65.84 -26.80
C LEU A 5 -34.34 -65.09 -28.07
N LYS A 6 -35.56 -65.46 -28.48
CA LYS A 6 -36.36 -65.05 -29.63
C LYS A 6 -36.55 -63.53 -29.75
N LYS A 7 -36.59 -63.04 -30.99
CA LYS A 7 -37.31 -61.81 -31.36
C LYS A 7 -38.81 -62.08 -31.50
N PRO A 8 -39.67 -61.10 -31.17
CA PRO A 8 -40.89 -60.89 -31.93
C PRO A 8 -40.95 -59.48 -32.54
N ARG A 9 -41.58 -59.42 -33.72
CA ARG A 9 -41.98 -58.21 -34.46
C ARG A 9 -43.31 -57.65 -33.90
N LEU A 10 -43.72 -56.51 -34.48
CA LEU A 10 -45.03 -55.83 -34.45
C LEU A 10 -45.09 -54.70 -33.40
N ALA A 11 -45.61 -53.50 -33.67
CA ALA A 11 -46.19 -52.89 -34.85
C ALA A 11 -46.09 -51.36 -34.69
N ALA A 12 -46.06 -50.63 -35.80
CA ALA A 12 -46.09 -49.16 -35.81
C ALA A 12 -47.47 -48.64 -35.44
N VAL A 13 -47.54 -47.66 -34.52
CA VAL A 13 -48.70 -46.79 -34.34
C VAL A 13 -48.20 -45.36 -34.21
N SER A 14 -48.51 -44.58 -35.24
CA SER A 14 -48.25 -43.14 -35.34
C SER A 14 -49.18 -42.39 -34.38
N ARG A 15 -48.63 -41.50 -33.54
CA ARG A 15 -49.42 -40.58 -32.70
C ARG A 15 -49.17 -39.15 -33.15
N ILE A 16 -50.22 -38.56 -33.71
CA ILE A 16 -50.38 -37.12 -33.92
C ILE A 16 -50.65 -36.48 -32.56
N ALA A 17 -49.84 -35.51 -32.14
CA ALA A 17 -50.08 -34.71 -30.95
C ALA A 17 -50.38 -33.25 -31.35
N LEU A 18 -51.56 -32.83 -30.91
CA LEU A 18 -52.19 -31.52 -31.07
C LEU A 18 -51.42 -30.45 -30.26
N LEU A 19 -50.93 -29.41 -30.93
CA LEU A 19 -50.27 -28.25 -30.32
C LEU A 19 -51.33 -27.23 -29.88
N LEU A 20 -51.54 -27.10 -28.56
CA LEU A 20 -52.23 -25.96 -27.95
C LEU A 20 -51.23 -24.80 -27.78
N SER A 21 -51.52 -23.67 -28.44
CA SER A 21 -50.79 -22.41 -28.31
C SER A 21 -51.18 -21.68 -27.03
N LEU A 22 -50.29 -21.66 -26.03
CA LEU A 22 -50.33 -20.66 -24.96
C LEU A 22 -49.60 -19.40 -25.42
N THR A 23 -50.36 -18.32 -25.64
CA THR A 23 -49.85 -16.95 -25.71
C THR A 23 -49.38 -16.52 -24.33
N GLY A 24 -48.07 -16.61 -24.09
CA GLY A 24 -47.39 -15.92 -22.98
C GLY A 24 -46.66 -14.70 -23.52
N CYS A 25 -46.95 -13.52 -22.98
CA CYS A 25 -46.15 -12.32 -23.20
C CYS A 25 -44.76 -12.54 -22.59
N ALA A 26 -43.82 -13.04 -23.39
CA ALA A 26 -42.42 -13.01 -23.07
C ALA A 26 -41.91 -11.59 -23.33
N SER A 27 -41.94 -10.73 -22.31
CA SER A 27 -41.09 -9.55 -22.29
C SER A 27 -39.65 -10.05 -22.38
N VAL A 28 -39.01 -9.83 -23.51
CA VAL A 28 -37.58 -10.06 -23.70
C VAL A 28 -36.87 -9.11 -22.71
N VAL A 29 -36.49 -9.64 -21.55
CA VAL A 29 -35.51 -8.97 -20.68
C VAL A 29 -34.20 -9.07 -21.44
N GLN A 30 -33.86 -8.01 -22.16
CA GLN A 30 -32.52 -7.84 -22.67
C GLN A 30 -31.60 -7.75 -21.44
N ASN A 31 -30.84 -8.82 -21.19
CA ASN A 31 -29.68 -8.78 -20.33
C ASN A 31 -28.63 -7.89 -21.01
N THR A 32 -28.83 -6.57 -20.95
CA THR A 32 -27.73 -5.63 -21.07
C THR A 32 -26.83 -5.87 -19.86
N PRO A 33 -25.54 -6.19 -20.03
CA PRO A 33 -24.62 -6.14 -18.91
C PRO A 33 -24.68 -4.70 -18.39
N SER A 34 -25.27 -4.52 -17.21
CA SER A 34 -25.12 -3.31 -16.44
C SER A 34 -23.63 -3.19 -16.15
N THR A 35 -22.92 -2.45 -16.99
CA THR A 35 -21.70 -1.78 -16.59
C THR A 35 -22.11 -0.89 -15.42
N VAL A 36 -21.94 -1.43 -14.21
CA VAL A 36 -21.81 -0.61 -13.02
C VAL A 36 -20.59 0.25 -13.28
N LEU A 37 -20.84 1.42 -13.88
CA LEU A 37 -19.92 2.53 -13.80
C LEU A 37 -19.87 2.87 -12.32
N VAL A 38 -18.95 2.22 -11.60
CA VAL A 38 -18.40 2.80 -10.38
C VAL A 38 -17.78 4.09 -10.88
N ALA A 39 -18.50 5.20 -10.75
CA ALA A 39 -17.91 6.51 -10.92
C ALA A 39 -16.66 6.49 -10.01
N PRO A 40 -15.46 6.78 -10.54
CA PRO A 40 -14.34 6.98 -9.65
C PRO A 40 -14.79 8.08 -8.69
N LEU A 41 -14.77 7.81 -7.38
CA LEU A 41 -14.74 8.91 -6.42
C LEU A 41 -13.66 9.84 -6.95
N ALA A 42 -14.06 11.08 -7.27
CA ALA A 42 -13.22 12.06 -7.91
C ALA A 42 -12.04 12.39 -6.98
N GLY A 43 -11.02 11.54 -7.02
CA GLY A 43 -9.73 11.79 -6.41
C GLY A 43 -9.03 12.78 -7.32
N ASP A 44 -8.49 13.83 -6.72
CA ASP A 44 -7.57 14.72 -7.41
C ASP A 44 -6.38 13.89 -7.92
N ALA A 45 -6.19 13.84 -9.24
CA ALA A 45 -5.15 13.05 -9.90
C ALA A 45 -3.72 13.44 -9.48
N THR A 46 -3.57 14.56 -8.77
CA THR A 46 -2.30 15.00 -8.21
C THR A 46 -2.02 14.40 -6.82
N ILE A 47 -2.99 13.76 -6.16
CA ILE A 47 -2.81 13.13 -4.85
C ILE A 47 -2.32 11.68 -5.04
N LEU A 48 -1.10 11.41 -4.58
CA LEU A 48 -0.45 10.11 -4.73
C LEU A 48 -0.71 9.19 -3.55
N ALA A 49 -0.86 9.75 -2.35
CA ALA A 49 -1.17 9.00 -1.14
C ALA A 49 -1.72 9.92 -0.04
N THR A 50 -2.59 9.37 0.79
CA THR A 50 -3.09 10.01 2.02
C THR A 50 -3.10 8.99 3.15
N TRP A 51 -2.74 9.39 4.36
CA TRP A 51 -2.78 8.51 5.53
C TRP A 51 -2.83 9.32 6.83
N VAL A 52 -3.01 8.61 7.95
CA VAL A 52 -2.89 9.19 9.29
C VAL A 52 -1.65 8.63 9.97
N VAL A 53 -0.82 9.51 10.51
CA VAL A 53 0.31 9.14 11.38
C VAL A 53 0.02 9.58 12.81
N LEU A 54 0.42 8.78 13.79
CA LEU A 54 0.40 9.12 15.20
C LEU A 54 1.79 9.61 15.61
N GLY A 55 1.84 10.88 15.97
CA GLY A 55 2.99 11.60 16.50
C GLY A 55 3.16 11.41 18.02
N GLU A 56 4.02 12.24 18.60
CA GLU A 56 4.32 12.21 20.04
C GLU A 56 3.03 12.37 20.85
N GLN A 57 2.96 11.64 21.97
CA GLN A 57 1.78 11.66 22.87
C GLN A 57 0.46 11.27 22.19
N GLY A 58 0.53 10.63 21.01
CA GLY A 58 -0.66 10.19 20.26
C GLY A 58 -1.33 11.29 19.43
N GLN A 59 -0.69 12.45 19.23
CA GLN A 59 -1.24 13.49 18.34
C GLN A 59 -1.36 12.94 16.91
N ALA A 60 -2.59 12.91 16.40
CA ALA A 60 -2.85 12.40 15.06
C ALA A 60 -2.63 13.48 14.00
N GLN A 61 -1.92 13.14 12.94
CA GLN A 61 -1.65 14.03 11.82
C GLN A 61 -2.10 13.38 10.52
N ALA A 62 -2.90 14.11 9.77
CA ALA A 62 -3.23 13.77 8.40
C ALA A 62 -2.03 14.10 7.51
N ARG A 63 -1.69 13.18 6.61
CA ARG A 63 -0.54 13.28 5.70
C ARG A 63 -1.00 13.10 4.27
N ALA A 64 -0.39 13.83 3.34
CA ALA A 64 -0.58 13.63 1.92
C ALA A 64 0.74 13.74 1.15
N ILE A 65 0.90 12.92 0.11
CA ILE A 65 1.89 13.13 -0.95
C ILE A 65 1.17 13.63 -2.19
N THR A 66 1.69 14.69 -2.80
CA THR A 66 1.09 15.30 -3.99
C THR A 66 2.12 15.78 -5.00
N THR A 67 1.75 15.74 -6.29
CA THR A 67 2.47 16.42 -7.38
C THR A 67 1.98 17.86 -7.58
N ALA A 68 0.93 18.30 -6.87
CA ALA A 68 0.44 19.66 -6.94
C ALA A 68 1.45 20.67 -6.38
N THR A 69 1.38 21.89 -6.89
CA THR A 69 2.21 23.02 -6.44
C THR A 69 1.82 23.53 -5.05
N SER A 70 0.59 23.23 -4.60
CA SER A 70 0.08 23.58 -3.28
C SER A 70 -0.44 22.36 -2.54
N CYS A 71 -0.31 22.37 -1.22
CA CYS A 71 -0.89 21.33 -0.38
C CYS A 71 -2.43 21.30 -0.48
N PRO A 72 -3.03 20.09 -0.47
CA PRO A 72 -4.47 19.94 -0.61
C PRO A 72 -5.22 20.44 0.62
N GLU A 73 -6.54 20.50 0.48
CA GLU A 73 -7.45 20.79 1.57
C GLU A 73 -7.76 19.53 2.38
N LEU A 74 -7.83 19.70 3.69
CA LEU A 74 -8.31 18.73 4.67
C LEU A 74 -9.67 19.22 5.18
N SER A 75 -10.68 18.37 5.06
CA SER A 75 -11.98 18.58 5.69
C SER A 75 -12.08 17.73 6.95
N GLN A 76 -12.37 18.34 8.09
CA GLN A 76 -12.63 17.67 9.37
C GLN A 76 -14.00 18.11 9.89
N ASP A 77 -14.92 17.17 10.06
CA ASP A 77 -16.28 17.44 10.56
C ASP A 77 -16.99 18.59 9.82
N GLY A 78 -16.80 18.65 8.50
CA GLY A 78 -17.39 19.64 7.60
C GLY A 78 -16.63 20.97 7.52
N VAL A 79 -15.60 21.18 8.33
CA VAL A 79 -14.74 22.37 8.28
C VAL A 79 -13.51 22.07 7.42
N THR A 80 -13.27 22.92 6.42
CA THR A 80 -12.18 22.73 5.46
C THR A 80 -11.06 23.73 5.72
N SER A 81 -9.83 23.24 5.74
CA SER A 81 -8.62 24.04 5.87
C SER A 81 -7.50 23.52 4.97
N ARG A 82 -6.60 24.40 4.54
CA ARG A 82 -5.45 24.00 3.73
C ARG A 82 -4.39 23.33 4.60
N MET A 83 -3.87 22.20 4.14
CA MET A 83 -2.74 21.52 4.80
C MET A 83 -1.45 22.35 4.68
N GLN A 84 -0.54 22.16 5.64
CA GLN A 84 0.76 22.79 5.67
C GLN A 84 1.78 22.00 4.85
N LEU A 85 2.71 22.71 4.22
CA LEU A 85 3.82 22.07 3.52
C LEU A 85 4.82 21.53 4.54
N ARG A 86 4.98 20.21 4.55
CA ARG A 86 5.94 19.50 5.41
C ARG A 86 7.30 19.36 4.74
N ALA A 87 7.32 19.06 3.45
CA ALA A 87 8.53 19.01 2.64
C ALA A 87 8.23 19.40 1.20
N ALA A 88 8.99 20.37 0.67
CA ALA A 88 8.95 20.75 -0.73
C ALA A 88 9.67 19.72 -1.63
N PRO A 89 9.39 19.69 -2.94
CA PRO A 89 10.22 19.00 -3.91
C PRO A 89 11.67 19.45 -3.78
N ALA A 90 12.60 18.50 -3.84
CA ALA A 90 14.01 18.77 -3.65
C ALA A 90 14.90 17.73 -4.33
N SER A 91 16.08 18.18 -4.79
CA SER A 91 17.20 17.30 -5.10
C SER A 91 18.15 17.29 -3.91
N ILE A 92 18.32 16.11 -3.31
CA ILE A 92 19.21 15.91 -2.17
C ILE A 92 20.49 15.25 -2.68
N ALA A 93 21.63 15.83 -2.30
CA ALA A 93 22.93 15.31 -2.68
C ALA A 93 23.07 13.81 -2.33
N GLN A 94 23.86 13.12 -3.13
CA GLN A 94 24.12 11.70 -2.96
C GLN A 94 24.59 11.38 -1.54
N ARG A 95 24.01 10.33 -0.97
CA ARG A 95 24.38 9.81 0.34
C ARG A 95 25.66 8.99 0.23
N LYS A 96 26.52 9.07 1.24
CA LYS A 96 27.58 8.06 1.40
C LYS A 96 26.93 6.74 1.75
N THR A 97 27.35 5.69 1.08
CA THR A 97 26.87 4.33 1.29
C THR A 97 28.07 3.38 1.29
N VAL A 98 27.83 2.09 1.47
CA VAL A 98 28.90 1.07 1.41
C VAL A 98 29.40 0.86 -0.02
N SER A 99 28.58 1.17 -1.03
CA SER A 99 28.98 1.11 -2.44
C SER A 99 29.78 2.34 -2.85
N SER A 100 30.49 2.22 -3.97
CA SER A 100 31.29 3.33 -4.51
C SER A 100 30.40 4.51 -4.89
N ALA A 101 30.95 5.73 -4.87
CA ALA A 101 30.19 6.91 -5.25
C ALA A 101 29.68 6.83 -6.71
N ALA A 102 30.41 6.15 -7.60
CA ALA A 102 30.02 5.96 -8.99
C ALA A 102 28.82 5.01 -9.17
N ASP A 103 28.51 4.19 -8.16
CA ASP A 103 27.40 3.21 -8.18
C ASP A 103 26.13 3.74 -7.52
N SER A 104 26.18 4.95 -6.95
CA SER A 104 25.10 5.60 -6.23
C SER A 104 24.74 6.94 -6.90
N LYS A 105 23.60 7.54 -6.54
CA LYS A 105 23.13 8.82 -7.12
C LYS A 105 22.50 9.74 -6.08
N ALA A 106 22.31 11.01 -6.47
CA ALA A 106 21.49 11.97 -5.73
C ALA A 106 20.02 11.50 -5.65
N SER A 107 19.32 11.90 -4.59
CA SER A 107 17.91 11.58 -4.39
C SER A 107 17.04 12.70 -4.94
N LEU A 108 16.20 12.38 -5.92
CA LEU A 108 15.26 13.34 -6.50
C LEU A 108 13.86 13.12 -5.90
N PHE A 109 13.31 14.16 -5.29
CA PHE A 109 11.95 14.18 -4.78
C PHE A 109 11.15 15.22 -5.56
N GLU A 110 10.37 14.75 -6.54
CA GLU A 110 9.55 15.60 -7.42
C GLU A 110 8.13 15.79 -6.88
N VAL A 111 7.92 15.52 -5.60
CA VAL A 111 6.62 15.55 -4.93
C VAL A 111 6.71 16.36 -3.65
N SER A 112 5.57 16.92 -3.24
CA SER A 112 5.40 17.60 -1.96
C SER A 112 4.85 16.61 -0.92
N SER A 113 5.29 16.76 0.32
CA SER A 113 4.68 16.14 1.49
C SER A 113 3.94 17.21 2.27
N CYS A 114 2.70 16.94 2.62
CA CYS A 114 1.81 17.88 3.31
C CYS A 114 1.29 17.28 4.61
N GLU A 115 1.02 18.14 5.59
CA GLU A 115 0.54 17.75 6.91
C GLU A 115 -0.54 18.67 7.46
N ALA A 116 -1.39 18.13 8.32
CA ALA A 116 -2.22 18.92 9.22
C ALA A 116 -2.60 18.08 10.44
N ASP A 117 -2.70 18.74 11.59
CA ASP A 117 -3.17 18.10 12.81
C ASP A 117 -4.65 17.76 12.70
N LEU A 118 -5.00 16.56 13.15
CA LEU A 118 -6.38 16.17 13.40
C LEU A 118 -6.75 16.61 14.82
N HIS A 119 -7.87 17.31 14.96
CA HIS A 119 -8.32 17.73 16.29
C HIS A 119 -8.78 16.52 17.13
N ALA A 120 -8.63 16.64 18.44
CA ALA A 120 -9.02 15.57 19.36
C ALA A 120 -10.53 15.26 19.24
N GLY A 121 -10.86 13.98 19.07
CA GLY A 121 -12.25 13.53 19.00
C GLY A 121 -12.94 13.72 17.65
N VAL A 122 -12.22 14.13 16.59
CA VAL A 122 -12.71 14.22 15.21
C VAL A 122 -13.53 12.99 14.81
N LYS A 123 -14.68 13.20 14.16
CA LYS A 123 -15.58 12.10 13.76
C LYS A 123 -15.39 11.70 12.31
N THR A 124 -15.05 12.66 11.47
CA THR A 124 -14.83 12.49 10.04
C THR A 124 -13.66 13.37 9.60
N ALA A 125 -12.77 12.82 8.78
CA ALA A 125 -11.75 13.60 8.11
C ALA A 125 -11.53 13.09 6.69
N SER A 126 -11.25 13.99 5.75
CA SER A 126 -10.90 13.63 4.38
C SER A 126 -9.91 14.60 3.76
N ILE A 127 -9.05 14.10 2.87
CA ILE A 127 -8.16 14.92 2.03
C ILE A 127 -8.62 14.74 0.59
N ALA A 128 -8.91 15.85 -0.10
CA ALA A 128 -9.41 15.81 -1.48
C ALA A 128 -10.57 14.79 -1.68
N GLY A 129 -11.49 14.71 -0.72
CA GLY A 129 -12.62 13.77 -0.73
C GLY A 129 -12.30 12.32 -0.35
N GLN A 130 -11.04 11.96 -0.12
CA GLN A 130 -10.65 10.63 0.37
C GLN A 130 -10.73 10.57 1.90
N LEU A 131 -11.61 9.71 2.43
CA LEU A 131 -11.77 9.52 3.87
C LEU A 131 -10.49 8.97 4.51
N LEU A 132 -10.15 9.51 5.67
CA LEU A 132 -8.98 9.10 6.45
C LEU A 132 -9.36 8.07 7.53
N PRO A 133 -8.50 7.07 7.79
CA PRO A 133 -8.70 6.16 8.91
C PRO A 133 -8.34 6.85 10.23
N LEU A 134 -9.36 7.19 11.02
CA LEU A 134 -9.18 7.93 12.27
C LEU A 134 -8.74 7.04 13.44
N PRO A 135 -7.94 7.57 14.39
CA PRO A 135 -7.56 6.82 15.59
C PRO A 135 -8.75 6.48 16.46
N LYS A 136 -8.75 5.26 17.02
CA LYS A 136 -9.76 4.81 17.96
C LYS A 136 -9.32 5.10 19.39
N ALA A 137 -10.26 5.47 20.25
CA ALA A 137 -10.00 5.70 21.68
C ALA A 137 -9.50 4.45 22.41
N THR A 138 -9.86 3.25 21.92
CA THR A 138 -9.40 1.97 22.46
C THR A 138 -8.96 1.07 21.32
N LEU A 139 -7.71 0.64 21.36
CA LEU A 139 -7.12 -0.25 20.35
C LEU A 139 -7.35 -1.71 20.73
N GLN A 140 -7.84 -2.51 19.78
CA GLN A 140 -8.10 -3.95 19.92
C GLN A 140 -7.22 -4.77 18.97
N LYS A 141 -6.95 -4.26 17.77
CA LYS A 141 -6.13 -4.93 16.75
C LYS A 141 -4.97 -4.05 16.32
N ILE A 142 -3.77 -4.47 16.68
CA ILE A 142 -2.53 -3.81 16.28
C ILE A 142 -1.77 -4.73 15.34
N ILE A 143 -1.38 -4.22 14.19
CA ILE A 143 -0.43 -4.89 13.29
C ILE A 143 0.94 -4.27 13.48
N VAL A 144 1.94 -5.12 13.67
CA VAL A 144 3.35 -4.71 13.73
C VAL A 144 4.06 -5.29 12.51
N ILE A 145 4.71 -4.43 11.73
CA ILE A 145 5.47 -4.77 10.52
C ILE A 145 6.80 -4.03 10.50
N GLY A 146 7.76 -4.53 9.72
CA GLY A 146 9.10 -3.96 9.57
C GLY A 146 9.85 -4.67 8.46
N ASP A 147 11.06 -4.21 8.15
CA ASP A 147 11.95 -4.84 7.17
C ASP A 147 11.26 -5.00 5.79
N THR A 148 10.57 -3.95 5.36
CA THR A 148 9.73 -3.95 4.17
C THR A 148 10.48 -3.55 2.90
N GLY A 149 11.66 -2.92 3.03
CA GLY A 149 12.44 -2.50 1.88
C GLY A 149 13.02 -3.68 1.09
N CYS A 150 13.10 -3.51 -0.23
CA CYS A 150 13.78 -4.46 -1.10
C CYS A 150 15.23 -4.04 -1.37
N ARG A 151 16.17 -4.97 -1.32
CA ARG A 151 17.61 -4.69 -1.34
C ARG A 151 18.23 -4.89 -2.71
N LEU A 152 18.86 -3.82 -3.21
CA LEU A 152 19.73 -3.82 -4.38
C LEU A 152 21.03 -3.13 -3.99
N GLN A 153 22.08 -3.92 -3.73
CA GLN A 153 23.34 -3.40 -3.24
C GLN A 153 24.53 -4.04 -3.96
N LYS A 154 25.28 -3.21 -4.67
CA LYS A 154 26.44 -3.65 -5.45
C LYS A 154 27.63 -3.99 -4.56
N GLY A 155 27.89 -3.22 -3.50
CA GLY A 155 29.03 -3.43 -2.60
C GLY A 155 29.07 -4.81 -1.93
N SER A 156 27.91 -5.44 -1.69
CA SER A 156 27.80 -6.81 -1.16
C SER A 156 27.41 -7.85 -2.22
N ASN A 157 27.30 -7.45 -3.49
CA ASN A 157 26.75 -8.25 -4.58
C ASN A 157 25.40 -8.91 -4.23
N TYR A 158 24.53 -8.18 -3.55
CA TYR A 158 23.24 -8.68 -3.06
C TYR A 158 22.08 -7.95 -3.74
N PHE A 159 21.34 -8.68 -4.57
CA PHE A 159 20.23 -8.15 -5.36
C PHE A 159 19.00 -9.04 -5.20
N GLN A 160 17.95 -8.49 -4.59
CA GLN A 160 16.65 -9.15 -4.48
C GLN A 160 15.81 -8.96 -5.76
N GLU A 161 14.93 -9.93 -6.02
CA GLU A 161 13.96 -9.92 -7.13
C GLU A 161 12.80 -8.98 -6.83
N CYS A 162 13.11 -7.69 -6.74
CA CYS A 162 12.19 -6.70 -6.19
C CYS A 162 10.96 -6.37 -7.05
N ASN A 163 10.90 -6.88 -8.28
CA ASN A 163 9.74 -6.79 -9.17
C ASN A 163 8.91 -8.09 -9.17
N ASP A 164 9.36 -9.14 -8.47
CA ASP A 164 8.64 -10.39 -8.32
C ASP A 164 7.90 -10.41 -6.97
N ALA A 165 6.57 -10.37 -7.02
CA ALA A 165 5.71 -10.37 -5.84
C ALA A 165 5.79 -11.66 -5.01
N ALA A 166 6.25 -12.78 -5.59
CA ALA A 166 6.49 -14.02 -4.86
C ALA A 166 7.81 -14.00 -4.07
N LYS A 167 8.76 -13.14 -4.47
CA LYS A 167 10.10 -13.03 -3.86
C LYS A 167 10.19 -11.85 -2.89
N TRP A 168 9.54 -10.74 -3.23
CA TRP A 168 9.37 -9.58 -2.36
C TRP A 168 7.88 -9.28 -2.18
N ALA A 169 7.30 -9.90 -1.14
CA ALA A 169 5.85 -9.98 -0.96
C ALA A 169 5.23 -8.81 -0.16
N PHE A 170 5.92 -7.66 -0.02
CA PHE A 170 5.44 -6.59 0.86
C PHE A 170 4.03 -6.10 0.49
N ALA A 171 3.75 -5.89 -0.81
CA ALA A 171 2.41 -5.51 -1.28
C ALA A 171 1.33 -6.51 -0.86
N GLN A 172 1.62 -7.82 -0.94
CA GLN A 172 0.69 -8.88 -0.54
C GLN A 172 0.51 -8.93 0.98
N VAL A 173 1.59 -8.73 1.75
CA VAL A 173 1.55 -8.64 3.21
C VAL A 173 0.71 -7.44 3.63
N ALA A 174 0.92 -6.26 3.05
CA ALA A 174 0.14 -5.06 3.33
C ALA A 174 -1.35 -5.23 2.98
N LYS A 175 -1.66 -5.82 1.82
CA LYS A 175 -3.04 -6.15 1.44
C LYS A 175 -3.71 -7.11 2.42
N THR A 176 -2.99 -8.16 2.85
CA THR A 176 -3.49 -9.13 3.83
C THR A 176 -3.68 -8.48 5.19
N ALA A 177 -2.72 -7.66 5.63
CA ALA A 177 -2.78 -6.86 6.84
C ALA A 177 -4.02 -5.95 6.83
N ALA A 178 -4.29 -5.28 5.72
CA ALA A 178 -5.45 -4.40 5.56
C ALA A 178 -6.78 -5.16 5.72
N SER A 179 -6.84 -6.42 5.25
CA SER A 179 -8.04 -7.26 5.39
C SER A 179 -8.42 -7.56 6.84
N PHE A 180 -7.47 -7.49 7.78
CA PHE A 180 -7.76 -7.62 9.20
C PHE A 180 -8.40 -6.36 9.80
N GLN A 181 -8.49 -5.25 9.07
CA GLN A 181 -9.02 -3.96 9.53
C GLN A 181 -8.41 -3.54 10.88
N PRO A 182 -7.09 -3.35 10.95
CA PRO A 182 -6.42 -3.01 12.21
C PRO A 182 -6.87 -1.63 12.72
N ASP A 183 -6.80 -1.45 14.03
CA ASP A 183 -7.04 -0.14 14.66
C ASP A 183 -5.78 0.73 14.65
N LEU A 184 -4.61 0.08 14.53
CA LEU A 184 -3.30 0.72 14.47
C LEU A 184 -2.32 -0.17 13.71
N VAL A 185 -1.44 0.44 12.93
CA VAL A 185 -0.25 -0.19 12.37
C VAL A 185 0.99 0.43 12.99
N ILE A 186 1.94 -0.40 13.41
CA ILE A 186 3.26 0.03 13.87
C ILE A 186 4.28 -0.50 12.88
N HIS A 187 4.98 0.41 12.21
CA HIS A 187 6.10 0.04 11.35
C HIS A 187 7.43 0.30 12.07
N VAL A 188 8.23 -0.75 12.28
CA VAL A 188 9.42 -0.70 13.17
C VAL A 188 10.72 -0.30 12.47
N GLY A 189 10.65 0.04 11.19
CA GLY A 189 11.76 0.54 10.36
C GLY A 189 12.12 -0.40 9.22
N ASP A 190 13.23 -0.07 8.55
CA ASP A 190 13.83 -0.81 7.45
C ASP A 190 12.98 -0.79 6.16
N TYR A 191 12.61 0.42 5.74
CA TYR A 191 11.70 0.68 4.60
C TYR A 191 12.37 0.64 3.23
N HIS A 192 13.67 0.92 3.14
CA HIS A 192 14.29 1.21 1.84
C HIS A 192 15.75 0.72 1.73
N TYR A 193 16.00 -0.13 0.72
CA TYR A 193 17.29 -0.79 0.51
C TYR A 193 17.78 -0.84 -0.94
N ARG A 194 17.14 -0.11 -1.87
CA ARG A 194 17.55 -0.10 -3.29
C ARG A 194 18.67 0.89 -3.56
N GLU A 195 19.81 0.66 -2.92
CA GLU A 195 20.96 1.57 -2.95
C GLU A 195 21.51 1.80 -4.37
N ASN A 196 21.62 0.72 -5.16
CA ASN A 196 22.29 0.74 -6.46
C ASN A 196 21.40 0.18 -7.58
N ALA A 197 21.79 0.48 -8.82
CA ALA A 197 21.21 -0.15 -9.99
C ALA A 197 21.41 -1.67 -9.96
N CYS A 198 20.45 -2.39 -10.52
CA CYS A 198 20.62 -3.82 -10.80
C CYS A 198 21.89 -4.05 -11.64
N SER A 199 22.65 -5.09 -11.30
CA SER A 199 23.87 -5.42 -12.03
C SER A 199 23.58 -5.79 -13.48
N LEU A 200 24.48 -5.39 -14.38
CA LEU A 200 24.34 -5.68 -15.82
C LEU A 200 24.29 -7.20 -16.02
N GLY A 201 23.29 -7.65 -16.78
CA GLY A 201 23.10 -9.08 -17.07
C GLY A 201 22.46 -9.89 -15.95
N ASN A 202 22.03 -9.28 -14.84
CA ASN A 202 21.23 -9.95 -13.84
C ASN A 202 19.73 -9.85 -14.18
N PRO A 203 19.09 -10.92 -14.67
CA PRO A 203 17.66 -10.89 -15.01
C PRO A 203 16.76 -10.75 -13.78
N SER A 204 17.23 -11.13 -12.59
CA SER A 204 16.41 -11.23 -11.38
C SER A 204 15.93 -9.87 -10.86
N CYS A 205 16.77 -8.85 -10.98
CA CYS A 205 16.46 -7.47 -10.58
C CYS A 205 16.25 -6.52 -11.77
N ALA A 206 16.20 -7.03 -13.00
CA ALA A 206 16.16 -6.22 -14.20
C ALA A 206 14.96 -5.24 -14.18
N GLY A 207 15.24 -3.97 -14.52
CA GLY A 207 14.23 -2.91 -14.50
C GLY A 207 13.78 -2.47 -13.11
N SER A 208 14.36 -2.99 -12.03
CA SER A 208 14.03 -2.54 -10.68
C SER A 208 14.42 -1.06 -10.50
N PRO A 209 13.52 -0.22 -9.95
CA PRO A 209 13.89 1.12 -9.54
C PRO A 209 15.02 1.10 -8.49
N TRP A 210 15.80 2.17 -8.40
CA TRP A 210 16.88 2.29 -7.43
C TRP A 210 17.22 3.75 -7.10
N GLY A 211 17.94 3.95 -5.99
CA GLY A 211 18.26 5.22 -5.37
C GLY A 211 17.26 5.62 -4.28
N TYR A 212 17.55 6.65 -3.49
CA TYR A 212 16.70 7.06 -2.36
C TYR A 212 15.64 8.13 -2.69
N GLY A 213 15.47 8.47 -3.97
CA GLY A 213 14.49 9.47 -4.43
C GLY A 213 13.10 8.90 -4.68
N TRP A 214 12.12 9.79 -4.81
CA TRP A 214 10.76 9.44 -5.25
C TRP A 214 10.72 9.00 -6.71
N ASP A 215 11.62 9.55 -7.55
CA ASP A 215 11.76 9.34 -9.00
C ASP A 215 11.87 7.87 -9.43
N LYS A 216 12.28 7.00 -8.50
CA LYS A 216 12.43 5.56 -8.71
C LYS A 216 11.91 4.73 -7.53
N ALA A 217 12.44 4.92 -6.31
CA ALA A 217 12.27 3.94 -5.24
C ALA A 217 11.27 4.34 -4.15
N GLY A 218 11.15 5.63 -3.81
CA GLY A 218 10.35 6.08 -2.66
C GLY A 218 8.87 5.69 -2.73
N GLY A 219 8.26 5.82 -3.92
CA GLY A 219 6.91 5.31 -4.16
C GLY A 219 6.85 3.79 -4.27
N ALA A 220 7.87 3.17 -4.89
CA ALA A 220 7.88 1.75 -5.22
C ALA A 220 8.11 0.84 -4.00
N ASP A 221 8.95 1.24 -3.05
CA ASP A 221 9.32 0.39 -1.90
C ASP A 221 8.32 0.45 -0.75
N PHE A 222 7.66 1.59 -0.55
CA PHE A 222 6.75 1.74 0.57
C PHE A 222 5.35 2.21 0.19
N VAL A 223 5.21 3.40 -0.40
CA VAL A 223 3.89 4.02 -0.54
C VAL A 223 2.94 3.19 -1.40
N ALA A 224 3.37 2.76 -2.58
CA ALA A 224 2.56 1.93 -3.46
C ALA A 224 2.22 0.55 -2.86
N PRO A 225 3.19 -0.25 -2.35
CA PRO A 225 2.86 -1.54 -1.75
C PRO A 225 2.04 -1.42 -0.45
N ALA A 226 2.25 -0.37 0.35
CA ALA A 226 1.53 -0.14 1.59
C ALA A 226 0.14 0.52 1.40
N ALA A 227 -0.19 1.03 0.21
CA ALA A 227 -1.40 1.81 -0.04
C ALA A 227 -2.69 1.18 0.52
N PRO A 228 -2.96 -0.14 0.37
CA PRO A 228 -4.15 -0.75 0.95
C PRO A 228 -4.20 -0.65 2.49
N LEU A 229 -3.04 -0.72 3.15
CA LEU A 229 -2.94 -0.67 4.61
C LEU A 229 -2.92 0.78 5.13
N LEU A 230 -2.32 1.71 4.39
CA LEU A 230 -2.37 3.16 4.65
C LEU A 230 -3.80 3.70 4.64
N ALA A 231 -4.66 3.14 3.78
CA ALA A 231 -6.05 3.55 3.64
C ALA A 231 -6.98 3.11 4.79
N VAL A 232 -6.61 2.10 5.57
CA VAL A 232 -7.54 1.46 6.53
C VAL A 232 -7.17 1.63 8.01
N ALA A 233 -5.99 2.15 8.32
CA ALA A 233 -5.57 2.34 9.71
C ALA A 233 -4.60 3.52 9.87
N PRO A 234 -4.59 4.19 11.04
CA PRO A 234 -3.50 5.07 11.46
C PRO A 234 -2.18 4.31 11.65
N TRP A 235 -1.06 5.02 11.52
CA TRP A 235 0.28 4.45 11.60
C TRP A 235 1.15 5.11 12.67
N VAL A 236 1.91 4.32 13.41
CA VAL A 236 3.15 4.74 14.05
C VAL A 236 4.29 4.31 13.15
N MET A 237 5.07 5.26 12.65
CA MET A 237 6.19 5.00 11.75
C MET A 237 7.49 5.27 12.48
N VAL A 238 8.30 4.23 12.70
CA VAL A 238 9.58 4.31 13.42
C VAL A 238 10.72 4.30 12.43
N ARG A 239 11.81 5.01 12.73
CA ARG A 239 13.08 4.90 11.99
C ARG A 239 14.02 3.89 12.68
N ALA A 240 14.57 2.96 11.92
CA ALA A 240 15.70 2.14 12.33
C ALA A 240 17.03 2.85 12.03
N THR A 241 18.13 2.20 12.38
CA THR A 241 19.48 2.77 12.21
C THR A 241 19.84 2.94 10.74
N SER A 242 19.31 2.11 9.85
CA SER A 242 19.49 2.23 8.40
C SER A 242 18.95 3.57 7.88
N GLU A 243 17.85 4.07 8.43
CA GLU A 243 17.28 5.38 8.10
C GLU A 243 18.01 6.55 8.76
N ILE A 244 18.58 6.36 9.96
CA ILE A 244 19.23 7.43 10.73
C ILE A 244 20.66 7.69 10.23
N VAL A 245 21.45 6.63 9.98
CA VAL A 245 22.87 6.75 9.58
C VAL A 245 23.02 7.30 8.16
N HIS A 246 21.97 7.22 7.34
CA HIS A 246 22.00 7.63 5.93
C HIS A 246 21.09 8.83 5.62
N THR A 247 20.51 9.49 6.62
CA THR A 247 19.83 10.78 6.44
C THR A 247 20.65 11.88 7.10
N ALA A 248 21.18 12.81 6.30
CA ALA A 248 21.67 14.07 6.85
C ALA A 248 20.54 14.75 7.66
N PRO A 249 20.86 15.59 8.66
CA PRO A 249 19.87 16.28 9.48
C PRO A 249 19.24 17.41 8.65
N VAL A 250 18.43 17.05 7.66
CA VAL A 250 17.77 18.00 6.80
C VAL A 250 16.28 17.78 6.98
N LYS A 251 15.61 18.77 7.57
CA LYS A 251 14.17 18.95 7.43
C LYS A 251 13.74 19.12 5.95
N ALA A 252 14.69 19.23 5.03
CA ALA A 252 14.46 19.26 3.58
C ALA A 252 14.66 17.86 2.96
N GLY A 253 13.63 17.41 2.24
CA GLY A 253 13.72 16.28 1.30
C GLY A 253 13.24 14.92 1.81
N GLY A 254 12.89 14.77 3.08
CA GLY A 254 12.26 13.55 3.57
C GLY A 254 10.76 13.57 3.37
N VAL A 255 10.28 13.35 2.14
CA VAL A 255 8.84 13.31 1.78
C VAL A 255 8.02 12.38 2.71
N LEU A 256 8.67 11.37 3.29
CA LEU A 256 8.08 10.43 4.24
C LEU A 256 8.73 10.47 5.64
N TRP A 257 9.83 11.21 5.86
CA TRP A 257 10.82 10.88 6.91
C TRP A 257 11.28 12.01 7.85
N THR A 258 10.69 13.20 7.78
CA THR A 258 11.02 14.31 8.70
C THR A 258 10.27 14.22 10.04
N LEU A 259 10.81 13.36 10.92
CA LEU A 259 10.38 13.04 12.31
C LEU A 259 9.13 12.16 12.38
N ASP A 260 9.29 11.03 13.10
CA ASP A 260 8.41 10.60 14.19
C ASP A 260 9.08 9.37 14.87
N HIS A 261 9.54 9.56 16.11
CA HIS A 261 9.98 8.55 17.11
C HIS A 261 11.24 7.69 16.88
N CYS A 262 12.04 7.61 17.93
CA CYS A 262 13.07 6.57 18.11
C CYS A 262 12.40 5.32 18.73
N LYS A 263 12.99 4.12 18.54
CA LYS A 263 12.43 2.83 19.01
C LYS A 263 11.97 2.80 20.49
N ARG A 264 12.46 3.70 21.36
CA ARG A 264 12.07 3.79 22.78
C ARG A 264 10.66 4.34 23.00
N ASP A 265 10.12 5.16 22.10
CA ASP A 265 8.88 5.89 22.34
C ASP A 265 7.63 5.05 22.04
N VAL A 266 7.78 4.01 21.21
CA VAL A 266 6.71 3.09 20.78
C VAL A 266 6.12 2.29 21.95
N ILE A 267 6.93 1.97 22.96
CA ILE A 267 6.51 1.20 24.13
C ILE A 267 5.50 1.98 24.99
N ALA A 268 5.49 3.31 24.92
CA ALA A 268 4.52 4.13 25.65
C ALA A 268 3.11 4.09 25.05
N ILE A 269 2.99 3.86 23.73
CA ILE A 269 1.71 3.93 22.99
C ILE A 269 0.88 2.63 23.16
N ALA A 270 1.50 1.48 23.43
CA ALA A 270 0.88 0.16 23.28
C ALA A 270 0.45 -0.54 24.59
N LYS A 271 0.32 0.19 25.71
CA LYS A 271 0.35 -0.42 27.06
C LYS A 271 -0.86 -1.26 27.54
N PRO A 272 -1.94 -1.53 26.78
CA PRO A 272 -2.80 -2.66 27.21
C PRO A 272 -3.45 -3.52 26.10
N THR A 273 -2.86 -3.73 24.91
CA THR A 273 -3.52 -4.52 23.85
C THR A 273 -2.73 -5.77 23.44
N ILE A 274 -3.45 -6.89 23.27
CA ILE A 274 -2.93 -8.20 22.83
C ILE A 274 -2.27 -8.05 21.44
N PHE A 275 -0.97 -8.35 21.36
CA PHE A 275 -0.19 -8.24 20.14
C PHE A 275 -0.40 -9.45 19.23
N LYS A 276 -0.68 -9.21 17.95
CA LYS A 276 -0.55 -10.22 16.89
C LYS A 276 0.53 -9.76 15.92
N ALA A 277 1.76 -10.25 16.14
CA ALA A 277 2.85 -10.00 15.22
C ALA A 277 2.63 -10.81 13.92
N ILE A 278 2.57 -10.13 12.78
CA ILE A 278 2.62 -10.78 11.47
C ILE A 278 4.05 -10.55 10.97
N THR A 279 4.92 -11.53 11.23
CA THR A 279 6.27 -11.52 10.67
C THR A 279 6.21 -12.00 9.22
N ALA A 280 6.70 -11.18 8.28
CA ALA A 280 7.16 -11.73 7.02
C ALA A 280 8.32 -12.66 7.35
N ARG A 281 8.19 -13.96 7.06
CA ARG A 281 9.28 -14.91 7.33
C ARG A 281 10.52 -14.44 6.57
N PRO A 282 11.71 -14.35 7.20
CA PRO A 282 12.94 -14.41 6.44
C PRO A 282 12.95 -15.79 5.76
N MET A 283 12.97 -15.82 4.42
CA MET A 283 13.11 -17.09 3.70
C MET A 283 14.50 -17.63 4.07
N GLN A 284 14.49 -18.69 4.87
CA GLN A 284 15.68 -19.38 5.33
C GLN A 284 16.40 -20.00 4.13
N TYR A 285 17.73 -19.80 4.13
CA TYR A 285 18.78 -20.47 3.36
C TYR A 285 18.38 -21.80 2.69
N LEU A 286 18.49 -21.82 1.36
CA LEU A 286 19.18 -22.87 0.60
C LEU A 286 20.07 -22.19 -0.44
#